data_AF-A0AAV3WQ46-F1
#
_entry.id   AF-A0AAV3WQ46-F1
#
_cell.length_a   1.000
_cell.length_b   1.000
_cell.length_c   1.000
_cell.angle_alpha   90.00
_cell.angle_beta   90.00
_cell.angle_gamma   90.00
#
_symmetry.space_group_name_H-M   'P 1'
#
loop_
_entity.id
_entity.type
_entity.pdbx_description
1 polymer ?
#
loop_
_entity_poly.entity_id
_entity_poly.type
_entity_poly.pdbx_seq_one_letter_code
_entity_poly.pdbx_strand_id
1 'polypeptide(L)'
;MLNGTQEGKLIISDLSKRDILDLLRVGLYELEFQYFGKYSEITFLNRIINLDELPSSDSRFSNMKQDIRQHTINNDDWDIDWVFEDERLNLTNDNDLFVKFINNIFHPLVRDEVSEWKNYLNKINEILKFDKMKLKVTKEFSGRPVYEIVAITNGGWIEDYTEELKVKFSSDYIDSQVSIMLENIESNPNVAIGKAKELMESCAKTILDELGSEYDRKMEFSPLLKLVMKELGLTANTQEKEQESGKIAAKILGNLNAIPQSMAELRNIFGDGHGKAKTFVSLPPRYARLAVGTSTTIVYFLWETYQDKHSVF
;
A
#
# COMPACT_ATOMS: atom_id res chain seq x y z
N MET A 1 -19.95 -22.59 -9.11
CA MET A 1 -19.43 -23.49 -8.06
C MET A 1 -18.68 -22.63 -7.06
N LEU A 2 -19.00 -22.80 -5.78
CA LEU A 2 -18.39 -22.08 -4.66
C LEU A 2 -16.95 -22.60 -4.48
N ASN A 3 -15.94 -21.83 -4.85
CA ASN A 3 -14.58 -22.15 -4.45
C ASN A 3 -14.34 -21.61 -3.05
N GLY A 4 -14.73 -22.47 -2.09
CA GLY A 4 -14.28 -22.40 -0.72
C GLY A 4 -12.76 -22.48 -0.65
N THR A 5 -12.22 -21.72 0.29
CA THR A 5 -10.84 -21.71 0.75
C THR A 5 -10.27 -23.12 0.92
N GLN A 6 -9.38 -23.52 0.00
CA GLN A 6 -8.35 -24.52 0.29
C GLN A 6 -7.21 -23.80 1.03
N GLU A 7 -7.00 -24.20 2.29
CA GLU A 7 -5.82 -23.95 3.15
C GLU A 7 -4.84 -22.85 2.70
N GLY A 8 -5.05 -21.61 3.12
CA GLY A 8 -4.00 -20.56 3.21
C GLY A 8 -3.20 -20.21 1.94
N LYS A 9 -3.51 -20.82 0.79
CA LYS A 9 -2.78 -20.69 -0.45
C LYS A 9 -3.36 -19.52 -1.24
N LEU A 10 -2.49 -18.59 -1.65
CA LEU A 10 -2.85 -17.47 -2.51
C LEU A 10 -3.20 -18.03 -3.89
N ILE A 11 -4.44 -17.85 -4.35
CA ILE A 11 -4.88 -18.30 -5.67
C ILE A 11 -5.32 -17.07 -6.46
N ILE A 12 -4.58 -16.76 -7.52
CA ILE A 12 -4.88 -15.68 -8.47
C ILE A 12 -5.76 -16.28 -9.57
N SER A 13 -6.84 -15.60 -9.90
CA SER A 13 -7.76 -16.05 -10.95
C SER A 13 -7.08 -16.01 -12.32
N ASP A 14 -7.47 -16.90 -13.22
CA ASP A 14 -6.87 -16.95 -14.57
C ASP A 14 -7.12 -15.65 -15.36
N LEU A 15 -8.24 -14.98 -15.08
CA LEU A 15 -8.54 -13.66 -15.65
C LEU A 15 -7.52 -12.61 -15.18
N SER A 16 -7.27 -12.53 -13.86
CA SER A 16 -6.30 -11.60 -13.31
C SER A 16 -4.87 -11.91 -13.76
N LYS A 17 -4.48 -13.18 -13.89
CA LYS A 17 -3.18 -13.55 -14.47
C LYS A 17 -3.04 -13.05 -15.90
N ARG A 18 -4.05 -13.30 -16.75
CA ARG A 18 -4.06 -12.85 -18.14
C ARG A 18 -3.93 -11.33 -18.22
N ASP A 19 -4.76 -10.59 -17.48
CA ASP A 19 -4.76 -9.13 -17.51
C ASP A 19 -3.42 -8.55 -17.01
N ILE A 20 -2.76 -9.20 -16.04
CA ILE A 20 -1.41 -8.84 -15.60
C ILE A 20 -0.36 -9.12 -16.68
N LEU A 21 -0.40 -10.28 -17.34
CA LEU A 21 0.55 -10.61 -18.41
C LEU A 21 0.38 -9.67 -19.62
N ASP A 22 -0.85 -9.32 -19.98
CA ASP A 22 -1.13 -8.33 -21.03
C ASP A 22 -0.59 -6.95 -20.67
N LEU A 23 -0.72 -6.53 -19.40
CA LEU A 23 -0.12 -5.29 -18.91
C LEU A 23 1.41 -5.32 -19.03
N LEU A 24 2.05 -6.42 -18.61
CA LEU A 24 3.51 -6.58 -18.68
C LEU A 24 4.01 -6.62 -20.12
N ARG A 25 3.27 -7.24 -21.03
CA ARG A 25 3.52 -7.27 -22.47
C ARG A 25 3.57 -5.87 -23.05
N VAL A 26 2.59 -5.02 -22.75
CA VAL A 26 2.62 -3.60 -23.16
C VAL A 26 3.90 -2.92 -22.67
N GLY A 27 4.27 -3.14 -21.40
CA GLY A 27 5.49 -2.56 -20.83
C GLY A 27 6.79 -3.01 -21.49
N LEU A 28 6.85 -4.26 -21.97
CA LEU A 28 7.99 -4.75 -22.75
C LEU A 28 8.10 -4.06 -24.10
N TYR A 29 7.01 -3.99 -24.87
CA TYR A 29 7.01 -3.40 -26.21
C TYR A 29 7.21 -1.89 -26.20
N GLU A 30 6.65 -1.18 -25.21
CA GLU A 30 6.81 0.26 -25.05
C GLU A 30 8.12 0.65 -24.33
N LEU A 31 8.94 -0.34 -23.93
CA LEU A 31 10.19 -0.16 -23.19
C LEU A 31 10.01 0.56 -21.84
N GLU A 32 8.79 0.58 -21.29
CA GLU A 32 8.48 1.18 -19.99
C GLU A 32 8.84 0.26 -18.81
N PHE A 33 8.73 -1.05 -19.02
CA PHE A 33 8.92 -2.05 -17.97
C PHE A 33 9.51 -3.36 -18.49
N GLN A 34 10.70 -3.70 -18.00
CA GLN A 34 11.35 -4.98 -18.25
C GLN A 34 11.26 -5.87 -17.01
N TYR A 35 10.59 -7.01 -17.13
CA TYR A 35 10.31 -7.90 -15.98
C TYR A 35 11.60 -8.49 -15.35
N PHE A 36 12.67 -8.65 -16.13
CA PHE A 36 13.98 -9.09 -15.64
C PHE A 36 14.85 -7.93 -15.09
N GLY A 37 14.40 -6.68 -15.27
CA GLY A 37 15.05 -5.45 -14.82
C GLY A 37 16.55 -5.42 -15.12
N LYS A 38 17.39 -5.36 -14.08
CA LYS A 38 18.86 -5.26 -14.20
C LYS A 38 19.58 -6.58 -14.47
N TYR A 39 18.87 -7.70 -14.39
CA TYR A 39 19.44 -9.01 -14.69
C TYR A 39 19.31 -9.35 -16.17
N SER A 40 20.09 -10.32 -16.65
CA SER A 40 19.74 -11.00 -17.89
C SER A 40 18.51 -11.88 -17.67
N GLU A 41 17.74 -12.11 -18.73
CA GLU A 41 16.56 -12.97 -18.72
C GLU A 41 16.83 -14.36 -18.12
N ILE A 42 17.92 -15.01 -18.53
CA ILE A 42 18.39 -16.29 -17.96
C ILE A 42 18.68 -16.18 -16.46
N THR A 43 19.30 -15.08 -16.02
CA THR A 43 19.63 -14.88 -14.60
C THR A 43 18.37 -14.67 -13.79
N PHE A 44 17.40 -13.91 -14.31
CA PHE A 44 16.11 -13.69 -13.67
C PHE A 44 15.31 -15.00 -13.56
N LEU A 45 15.12 -15.72 -14.67
CA LEU A 45 14.30 -16.94 -14.70
C LEU A 45 14.86 -18.03 -13.78
N ASN A 46 16.19 -18.17 -13.68
CA ASN A 46 16.83 -19.09 -12.73
C ASN A 46 16.56 -18.78 -11.25
N ARG A 47 16.05 -17.58 -10.93
CA ARG A 47 15.62 -17.24 -9.56
C ARG A 47 14.27 -17.86 -9.19
N ILE A 48 13.44 -18.19 -10.18
CA ILE A 48 12.09 -18.69 -9.97
C ILE A 48 11.94 -20.17 -10.32
N ILE A 49 12.73 -20.67 -11.27
CA ILE A 49 12.72 -22.07 -11.72
C ILE A 49 14.11 -22.50 -12.23
N ASN A 50 14.50 -23.77 -12.05
CA ASN A 50 15.78 -24.28 -12.53
C ASN A 50 15.72 -24.54 -14.05
N LEU A 51 16.28 -23.63 -14.85
CA LEU A 51 16.26 -23.74 -16.32
C LEU A 51 17.11 -24.89 -16.85
N ASP A 52 18.06 -25.41 -16.06
CA ASP A 52 18.88 -26.56 -16.46
C ASP A 52 18.10 -27.89 -16.36
N GLU A 53 16.98 -27.92 -15.61
CA GLU A 53 16.10 -29.08 -15.45
C GLU A 53 14.91 -29.08 -16.42
N LEU A 54 14.60 -27.94 -17.04
CA LEU A 54 13.51 -27.84 -18.01
C LEU A 54 13.96 -28.33 -19.40
N PRO A 55 13.11 -29.09 -20.11
CA PRO A 55 13.47 -29.66 -21.39
C PRO A 55 13.67 -28.60 -22.46
N SER A 56 14.57 -28.90 -23.39
CA SER A 56 14.73 -28.14 -24.62
C SER A 56 13.55 -28.36 -25.58
N SER A 57 13.10 -27.32 -26.26
CA SER A 57 12.20 -27.42 -27.43
C SER A 57 12.97 -27.52 -28.75
N ASP A 58 14.28 -27.27 -28.73
CA ASP A 58 15.19 -27.45 -29.84
C ASP A 58 16.03 -28.74 -29.65
N SER A 59 15.85 -29.70 -30.56
CA SER A 59 16.56 -30.98 -30.53
C SER A 59 18.10 -30.87 -30.50
N ARG A 60 18.68 -29.72 -30.86
CA ARG A 60 20.13 -29.46 -30.80
C ARG A 60 20.65 -29.23 -29.39
N PHE A 61 19.78 -28.89 -28.45
CA PHE A 61 20.11 -28.53 -27.09
C PHE A 61 19.47 -29.47 -26.07
N SER A 62 20.03 -29.46 -24.86
CA SER A 62 19.64 -30.37 -23.78
C SER A 62 18.62 -29.78 -22.81
N ASN A 63 18.60 -28.45 -22.65
CA ASN A 63 17.74 -27.79 -21.68
C ASN A 63 17.31 -26.38 -22.14
N MET A 64 16.27 -25.87 -21.49
CA MET A 64 15.68 -24.56 -21.79
C MET A 64 16.68 -23.41 -21.68
N LYS A 65 17.65 -23.49 -20.76
CA LYS A 65 18.69 -22.46 -20.63
C LYS A 65 19.53 -22.30 -21.91
N GLN A 66 19.83 -23.41 -22.57
CA GLN A 66 20.55 -23.41 -23.84
C GLN A 66 19.68 -22.83 -24.96
N ASP A 67 18.37 -23.14 -24.97
CA ASP A 67 17.42 -22.55 -25.92
C ASP A 67 17.37 -21.04 -25.79
N ILE A 68 17.14 -20.52 -24.58
CA ILE A 68 17.06 -19.08 -24.32
C ILE A 68 18.35 -18.41 -24.80
N ARG A 69 19.52 -18.97 -24.44
CA ARG A 69 20.80 -18.41 -24.89
C ARG A 69 20.92 -18.41 -26.41
N GLN A 70 20.50 -19.47 -27.08
CA GLN A 70 20.59 -19.53 -28.54
C GLN A 70 19.65 -18.53 -29.20
N HIS A 71 18.41 -18.45 -28.73
CA HIS A 71 17.35 -17.75 -29.43
C HIS A 71 17.23 -16.28 -29.03
N THR A 72 17.47 -15.92 -27.77
CA THR A 72 17.35 -14.52 -27.30
C THR A 72 18.66 -13.76 -27.27
N ILE A 73 19.81 -14.43 -27.44
CA ILE A 73 21.14 -13.79 -27.43
C ILE A 73 21.92 -14.00 -28.72
N ASN A 74 22.04 -15.25 -29.21
CA ASN A 74 22.85 -15.53 -30.41
C ASN A 74 22.10 -15.21 -31.70
N ASN A 75 20.80 -15.51 -31.76
CA ASN A 75 19.98 -15.34 -32.96
C ASN A 75 19.05 -14.12 -32.92
N ASP A 76 18.52 -13.78 -31.74
CA ASP A 76 17.48 -12.76 -31.56
C ASP A 76 16.22 -13.05 -32.41
N ASP A 77 15.73 -14.30 -32.33
CA ASP A 77 14.66 -14.85 -33.19
C ASP A 77 13.41 -15.30 -32.41
N TRP A 78 13.33 -15.00 -31.11
CA TRP A 78 12.11 -15.17 -30.29
C TRP A 78 11.43 -13.82 -30.05
N ASP A 79 10.11 -13.84 -29.95
CA ASP A 79 9.34 -12.65 -29.58
C ASP A 79 9.75 -12.15 -28.18
N ILE A 80 9.76 -10.82 -27.97
CA ILE A 80 10.22 -10.22 -26.71
C ILE A 80 9.40 -10.67 -25.48
N ASP A 81 8.17 -11.11 -25.69
CA ASP A 81 7.23 -11.55 -24.67
C ASP A 81 7.06 -13.09 -24.61
N TRP A 82 7.96 -13.84 -25.26
CA TRP A 82 7.91 -15.31 -25.36
C TRP A 82 7.67 -16.02 -24.01
N VAL A 83 8.20 -15.46 -22.92
CA VAL A 83 8.04 -15.99 -21.54
C VAL A 83 6.58 -16.12 -21.12
N PHE A 84 5.69 -15.27 -21.63
CA PHE A 84 4.28 -15.28 -21.24
C PHE A 84 3.48 -16.40 -21.91
N GLU A 85 3.99 -16.97 -23.00
CA GLU A 85 3.32 -18.01 -23.80
C GLU A 85 4.04 -19.36 -23.76
N ASP A 86 5.26 -19.44 -23.22
CA ASP A 86 6.04 -20.68 -23.19
C ASP A 86 5.39 -21.75 -22.29
N GLU A 87 5.02 -22.89 -22.90
CA GLU A 87 4.34 -24.00 -22.23
C GLU A 87 5.16 -24.65 -21.10
N ARG A 88 6.49 -24.49 -21.08
CA ARG A 88 7.36 -25.04 -20.03
C ARG A 88 7.32 -24.18 -18.78
N LEU A 89 7.16 -22.87 -18.93
CA LEU A 89 6.97 -21.93 -17.82
C LEU A 89 5.51 -21.86 -17.40
N ASN A 90 4.57 -21.96 -18.34
CA ASN A 90 3.13 -22.09 -18.11
C ASN A 90 2.57 -21.11 -17.06
N LEU A 91 3.02 -19.85 -17.10
CA LEU A 91 2.70 -18.83 -16.08
C LEU A 91 1.19 -18.65 -15.87
N THR A 92 0.39 -18.86 -16.92
CA THR A 92 -1.08 -18.77 -16.83
C THR A 92 -1.69 -19.87 -15.95
N ASN A 93 -1.20 -21.11 -16.02
CA ASN A 93 -1.81 -22.23 -15.30
C ASN A 93 -1.07 -22.59 -13.99
N ASP A 94 0.24 -22.35 -13.91
CA ASP A 94 1.01 -22.57 -12.68
C ASP A 94 0.92 -21.35 -11.76
N ASN A 95 -0.04 -21.39 -10.84
CA ASN A 95 -0.24 -20.33 -9.86
C ASN A 95 0.98 -20.08 -8.96
N ASP A 96 1.72 -21.12 -8.58
CA ASP A 96 2.84 -20.97 -7.64
C ASP A 96 4.03 -20.31 -8.35
N LEU A 97 4.29 -20.70 -9.59
CA LEU A 97 5.29 -20.06 -10.42
C LEU A 97 4.89 -18.63 -10.80
N PHE A 98 3.62 -18.37 -11.08
CA PHE A 98 3.11 -17.02 -11.31
C PHE A 98 3.34 -16.10 -10.11
N VAL A 99 3.00 -16.55 -8.89
CA VAL A 99 3.26 -15.78 -7.66
C VAL A 99 4.76 -15.52 -7.47
N LYS A 100 5.62 -16.53 -7.71
CA LYS A 100 7.08 -16.36 -7.64
C LYS A 100 7.58 -15.35 -8.68
N PHE A 101 7.03 -15.40 -9.89
CA PHE A 101 7.35 -14.49 -10.98
C PHE A 101 7.02 -13.04 -10.56
N ILE A 102 5.77 -12.75 -10.19
CA ILE A 102 5.33 -11.41 -9.80
C ILE A 102 6.09 -10.88 -8.56
N ASN A 103 6.40 -11.73 -7.57
CA ASN A 103 7.22 -11.31 -6.44
C ASN A 103 8.66 -10.96 -6.87
N ASN A 104 9.23 -11.67 -7.84
CA ASN A 104 10.61 -11.41 -8.28
C ASN A 104 10.74 -10.18 -9.18
N ILE A 105 9.78 -9.86 -10.04
CA ILE A 105 9.88 -8.68 -10.92
C ILE A 105 10.00 -7.36 -10.14
N PHE A 106 9.46 -7.32 -8.91
CA PHE A 106 9.55 -6.16 -8.00
C PHE A 106 10.62 -6.28 -6.91
N HIS A 107 11.39 -7.37 -6.90
CA HIS A 107 12.45 -7.56 -5.92
C HIS A 107 13.56 -6.50 -6.13
N PRO A 108 14.11 -5.87 -5.08
CA PRO A 108 15.13 -4.81 -5.20
C PRO A 108 16.40 -5.16 -5.97
N LEU A 109 16.73 -6.45 -6.07
CA LEU A 109 17.85 -6.95 -6.88
C LEU A 109 17.51 -7.05 -8.38
N VAL A 110 16.23 -7.13 -8.72
CA VAL A 110 15.73 -7.32 -10.09
C VAL A 110 15.32 -5.98 -10.66
N ARG A 111 14.37 -5.29 -10.02
CA ARG A 111 13.76 -4.06 -10.57
C ARG A 111 14.79 -2.98 -10.89
N ASP A 112 14.55 -2.24 -11.95
CA ASP A 112 15.30 -1.03 -12.24
C ASP A 112 14.67 0.18 -11.56
N GLU A 113 15.41 0.83 -10.65
CA GLU A 113 14.90 1.99 -9.91
C GLU A 113 14.69 3.23 -10.78
N VAL A 114 15.21 3.24 -12.01
CA VAL A 114 15.03 4.31 -12.99
C VAL A 114 13.78 4.10 -13.86
N SER A 115 13.24 2.87 -13.91
CA SER A 115 12.07 2.56 -14.74
C SER A 115 10.75 2.92 -14.06
N GLU A 116 9.65 2.78 -14.80
CA GLU A 116 8.27 2.99 -14.34
C GLU A 116 7.76 1.87 -13.40
N TRP A 117 8.64 1.12 -12.73
CA TRP A 117 8.28 -0.07 -11.96
C TRP A 117 7.21 0.20 -10.89
N LYS A 118 7.18 1.38 -10.27
CA LYS A 118 6.14 1.75 -9.30
C LYS A 118 4.76 1.88 -9.96
N ASN A 119 4.71 2.45 -11.16
CA ASN A 119 3.47 2.56 -11.94
C ASN A 119 2.93 1.16 -12.28
N TYR A 120 3.80 0.25 -12.72
CA TYR A 120 3.41 -1.14 -13.00
C TYR A 120 2.98 -1.91 -11.74
N LEU A 121 3.65 -1.69 -10.60
CA LEU A 121 3.24 -2.25 -9.31
C LEU A 121 1.82 -1.81 -8.96
N ASN A 122 1.51 -0.51 -9.11
CA ASN A 122 0.18 0.04 -8.82
C ASN A 122 -0.88 -0.53 -9.77
N LYS A 123 -0.62 -0.56 -11.07
CA LYS A 123 -1.54 -1.14 -12.07
C LYS A 123 -1.80 -2.64 -11.81
N ILE A 124 -0.79 -3.40 -11.39
CA ILE A 124 -0.96 -4.81 -11.00
C ILE A 124 -1.81 -4.93 -9.73
N ASN A 125 -1.61 -4.06 -8.73
CA ASN A 125 -2.45 -4.03 -7.54
C ASN A 125 -3.93 -3.74 -7.85
N GLU A 126 -4.21 -2.89 -8.83
CA GLU A 126 -5.58 -2.65 -9.32
C GLU A 126 -6.24 -3.89 -9.91
N ILE A 127 -5.46 -4.86 -10.42
CA ILE A 127 -5.97 -6.14 -10.92
C ILE A 127 -6.08 -7.15 -9.76
N LEU A 128 -5.06 -7.27 -8.91
CA LEU A 128 -5.02 -8.22 -7.80
C LEU A 128 -6.13 -7.99 -6.76
N LYS A 129 -6.63 -6.75 -6.62
CA LYS A 129 -7.71 -6.43 -5.67
C LYS A 129 -8.98 -7.25 -5.92
N PHE A 130 -9.26 -7.62 -7.18
CA PHE A 130 -10.42 -8.44 -7.54
C PHE A 130 -10.32 -9.86 -6.98
N ASP A 131 -9.09 -10.35 -6.80
CA ASP A 131 -8.78 -11.62 -6.13
C ASP A 131 -8.51 -11.45 -4.63
N LYS A 132 -8.81 -10.28 -4.06
CA LYS A 132 -8.55 -9.93 -2.65
C LYS A 132 -7.09 -10.09 -2.27
N MET A 133 -6.19 -9.69 -3.17
CA MET A 133 -4.75 -9.73 -2.95
C MET A 133 -4.10 -8.39 -3.33
N LYS A 134 -2.90 -8.15 -2.82
CA LYS A 134 -2.05 -7.03 -3.23
C LYS A 134 -0.57 -7.35 -3.01
N LEU A 135 0.29 -6.71 -3.77
CA LEU A 135 1.72 -6.58 -3.49
C LEU A 135 1.90 -5.56 -2.35
N LYS A 136 2.46 -6.02 -1.24
CA LYS A 136 2.78 -5.19 -0.07
C LYS A 136 4.23 -5.38 0.33
N VAL A 137 4.83 -4.36 0.94
CA VAL A 137 6.12 -4.50 1.60
C VAL A 137 6.02 -5.53 2.72
N THR A 138 6.81 -6.61 2.63
CA THR A 138 6.86 -7.66 3.67
C THR A 138 8.17 -7.65 4.44
N LYS A 139 9.23 -7.09 3.86
CA LYS A 139 10.56 -6.99 4.45
C LYS A 139 11.39 -5.94 3.72
N GLU A 140 12.56 -5.65 4.29
CA GLU A 140 13.57 -4.83 3.65
C GLU A 140 14.80 -5.65 3.27
N PHE A 141 15.44 -5.25 2.17
CA PHE A 141 16.72 -5.78 1.72
C PHE A 141 17.66 -4.61 1.46
N SER A 142 18.68 -4.46 2.31
CA SER A 142 19.64 -3.33 2.24
C SER A 142 18.97 -1.96 2.22
N GLY A 143 17.96 -1.75 3.07
CA GLY A 143 17.18 -0.50 3.17
C GLY A 143 16.22 -0.27 2.00
N ARG A 144 15.99 -1.27 1.14
CA ARG A 144 15.02 -1.20 0.04
C ARG A 144 13.83 -2.12 0.30
N PRO A 145 12.60 -1.67 0.01
CA PRO A 145 11.40 -2.47 0.26
C PRO A 145 11.29 -3.66 -0.69
N VAL A 146 11.03 -4.85 -0.13
CA VAL A 146 10.69 -6.06 -0.87
C VAL A 146 9.17 -6.24 -0.85
N TYR A 147 8.58 -6.32 -2.04
CA TYR A 147 7.15 -6.52 -2.22
C TYR A 147 6.83 -7.99 -2.46
N GLU A 148 5.84 -8.51 -1.75
CA GLU A 148 5.29 -9.85 -1.97
C GLU A 148 3.77 -9.79 -2.02
N ILE A 149 3.16 -10.66 -2.83
CA ILE A 149 1.71 -10.82 -2.88
C ILE A 149 1.22 -11.36 -1.54
N VAL A 150 0.25 -10.66 -0.95
CA VAL A 150 -0.42 -11.03 0.30
C VAL A 150 -1.93 -10.95 0.12
N ALA A 151 -2.68 -11.73 0.90
CA ALA A 151 -4.13 -11.60 0.97
C ALA A 151 -4.50 -10.26 1.64
N ILE A 152 -5.45 -9.55 1.04
CA ILE A 152 -6.09 -8.39 1.65
C ILE A 152 -6.95 -8.91 2.80
N THR A 153 -6.47 -8.74 4.03
CA THR A 153 -7.28 -8.97 5.23
C THR A 153 -8.20 -7.77 5.46
N ASN A 154 -9.26 -7.90 6.27
CA ASN A 154 -10.22 -6.82 6.56
C ASN A 154 -9.60 -5.53 7.18
N GLY A 155 -8.28 -5.47 7.41
CA GLY A 155 -7.53 -4.26 7.70
C GLY A 155 -6.99 -3.50 6.47
N GLY A 156 -7.17 -4.05 5.25
CA GLY A 156 -6.60 -3.53 4.00
C GLY A 156 -6.99 -2.10 3.67
N TRP A 157 -8.21 -1.69 3.99
CA TRP A 157 -8.65 -0.29 3.84
C TRP A 157 -7.79 0.69 4.62
N ILE A 158 -7.41 0.33 5.86
CA ILE A 158 -6.52 1.18 6.65
C ILE A 158 -5.16 1.23 5.98
N GLU A 159 -4.66 0.09 5.49
CA GLU A 159 -3.37 0.02 4.79
C GLU A 159 -3.35 0.84 3.48
N ASP A 160 -4.42 0.80 2.69
CA ASP A 160 -4.50 1.50 1.40
C ASP A 160 -4.58 3.02 1.62
N TYR A 161 -5.44 3.48 2.54
CA TYR A 161 -5.45 4.89 2.97
C TYR A 161 -4.10 5.33 3.54
N THR A 162 -3.40 4.44 4.26
CA THR A 162 -2.08 4.78 4.80
C THR A 162 -0.99 4.85 3.73
N GLU A 163 -1.01 4.01 2.70
CA GLU A 163 -0.03 4.09 1.60
C GLU A 163 -0.25 5.38 0.78
N GLU A 164 -1.51 5.77 0.52
CA GLU A 164 -1.81 7.07 -0.10
C GLU A 164 -1.34 8.25 0.76
N LEU A 165 -1.51 8.17 2.08
CA LEU A 165 -0.98 9.18 3.00
C LEU A 165 0.55 9.29 2.92
N LYS A 166 1.28 8.17 2.86
CA LYS A 166 2.74 8.19 2.74
C LYS A 166 3.21 8.95 1.50
N VAL A 167 2.53 8.73 0.38
CA VAL A 167 2.82 9.46 -0.87
C VAL A 167 2.49 10.94 -0.76
N LYS A 168 1.36 11.31 -0.13
CA LYS A 168 0.88 12.69 -0.06
C LYS A 168 1.60 13.57 0.98
N PHE A 169 2.12 12.99 2.06
CA PHE A 169 2.72 13.75 3.17
C PHE A 169 4.22 14.01 3.02
N SER A 170 4.92 13.30 2.12
CA SER A 170 6.36 13.44 1.83
C SER A 170 7.22 13.73 3.08
N SER A 171 7.02 12.99 4.15
CA SER A 171 7.76 13.16 5.41
C SER A 171 8.05 11.80 6.01
N ASP A 172 9.33 11.43 6.05
CA ASP A 172 9.83 10.20 6.68
C ASP A 172 9.25 9.98 8.09
N TYR A 173 8.92 11.08 8.78
CA TYR A 173 8.29 11.05 10.10
C TYR A 173 6.86 10.49 10.08
N ILE A 174 6.00 10.93 9.15
CA ILE A 174 4.60 10.48 9.06
C ILE A 174 4.54 9.02 8.61
N ASP A 175 5.41 8.63 7.68
CA ASP A 175 5.58 7.25 7.22
C ASP A 175 5.97 6.32 8.37
N SER A 176 6.87 6.79 9.24
CA SER A 176 7.26 6.04 10.44
C SER A 176 6.09 5.88 11.41
N GLN A 177 5.30 6.92 11.67
CA GLN A 177 4.17 6.85 12.61
C GLN A 177 3.09 5.89 12.12
N VAL A 178 2.77 5.97 10.83
CA VAL A 178 1.82 5.09 10.15
C VAL A 178 2.25 3.63 10.24
N SER A 179 3.52 3.35 9.93
CA SER A 179 4.05 1.98 9.96
C SER A 179 4.02 1.40 11.37
N ILE A 180 4.46 2.18 12.36
CA ILE A 180 4.41 1.79 13.78
C ILE A 180 2.97 1.51 14.22
N MET A 181 1.98 2.34 13.83
CA MET A 181 0.58 2.07 14.18
C MET A 181 0.14 0.70 13.69
N LEU A 182 0.34 0.42 12.40
CA LEU A 182 -0.14 -0.80 11.74
C LEU A 182 0.48 -2.06 12.35
N GLU A 183 1.80 -2.06 12.57
CA GLU A 183 2.53 -3.18 13.19
C GLU A 183 2.05 -3.51 14.61
N ASN A 184 1.55 -2.49 15.32
CA ASN A 184 1.14 -2.61 16.71
C ASN A 184 -0.37 -2.86 16.89
N ILE A 185 -1.19 -2.88 15.84
CA ILE A 185 -2.64 -3.09 15.96
C ILE A 185 -2.98 -4.39 16.70
N GLU A 186 -2.35 -5.51 16.31
CA GLU A 186 -2.64 -6.82 16.91
C GLU A 186 -1.77 -7.08 18.15
N SER A 187 -0.49 -6.72 18.08
CA SER A 187 0.53 -7.09 19.07
C SER A 187 0.53 -6.15 20.28
N ASN A 188 0.30 -4.84 20.08
CA ASN A 188 0.29 -3.84 21.13
C ASN A 188 -0.73 -2.72 20.85
N PRO A 189 -2.05 -3.01 21.00
CA PRO A 189 -3.13 -2.08 20.66
C PRO A 189 -2.99 -0.68 21.28
N ASN A 190 -2.37 -0.59 22.45
CA ASN A 190 -2.19 0.65 23.19
C ASN A 190 -1.19 1.59 22.50
N VAL A 191 -0.12 1.04 21.92
CA VAL A 191 0.87 1.81 21.14
C VAL A 191 0.21 2.33 19.87
N ALA A 192 -0.56 1.50 19.17
CA ALA A 192 -1.29 1.93 17.97
C ALA A 192 -2.25 3.10 18.25
N ILE A 193 -2.96 3.09 19.39
CA ILE A 193 -3.84 4.19 19.82
C ILE A 193 -3.04 5.46 20.16
N GLY A 194 -1.91 5.32 20.84
CA GLY A 194 -1.02 6.45 21.14
C GLY A 194 -0.54 7.14 19.86
N LYS A 195 -0.07 6.33 18.91
CA LYS A 195 0.44 6.76 17.62
C LYS A 195 -0.64 7.37 16.71
N ALA A 196 -1.88 6.91 16.80
CA ALA A 196 -3.02 7.51 16.09
C ALA A 196 -3.24 8.97 16.48
N LYS A 197 -3.15 9.29 17.78
CA LYS A 197 -3.21 10.68 18.26
C LYS A 197 -2.02 11.50 17.75
N GLU A 198 -0.81 10.95 17.86
CA GLU A 198 0.42 11.64 17.42
C GLU A 198 0.41 11.95 15.92
N LEU A 199 -0.10 11.04 15.09
CA LEU A 199 -0.27 11.26 13.65
C LEU A 199 -1.18 12.47 13.39
N MET A 200 -2.36 12.51 14.02
CA MET A 200 -3.31 13.60 13.84
C MET A 200 -2.74 14.94 14.35
N GLU A 201 -2.00 14.92 15.46
CA GLU A 201 -1.34 16.11 16.01
C GLU A 201 -0.25 16.64 15.07
N SER A 202 0.56 15.74 14.50
CA SER A 202 1.59 16.11 13.54
C SER A 202 0.99 16.73 12.29
N CYS A 203 -0.03 16.08 11.70
CA CYS A 203 -0.76 16.61 10.55
C CYS A 203 -1.32 18.02 10.83
N ALA A 204 -1.94 18.20 12.01
CA ALA A 204 -2.51 19.48 12.37
C ALA A 204 -1.48 20.61 12.49
N LYS A 205 -0.33 20.33 13.13
CA LYS A 205 0.78 21.31 13.21
C LYS A 205 1.33 21.66 11.83
N THR A 206 1.55 20.65 10.99
CA THR A 206 2.03 20.84 9.62
C THR A 206 1.09 21.74 8.82
N ILE A 207 -0.23 21.47 8.83
CA ILE A 207 -1.20 22.30 8.11
C ILE A 207 -1.20 23.74 8.64
N LEU A 208 -1.18 23.96 9.97
CA LEU A 208 -1.16 25.32 10.52
C LEU A 208 0.13 26.07 10.19
N ASP A 209 1.27 25.39 10.24
CA ASP A 209 2.57 25.95 9.87
C ASP A 209 2.59 26.35 8.39
N GLU A 210 2.05 25.51 7.49
CA GLU A 210 1.98 25.81 6.05
C GLU A 210 0.97 26.91 5.71
N LEU A 211 -0.14 27.01 6.45
CA LEU A 211 -1.09 28.12 6.36
C LEU A 211 -0.54 29.43 6.93
N GLY A 212 0.61 29.41 7.62
CA GLY A 212 1.15 30.57 8.33
C GLY A 212 0.27 31.04 9.50
N SER A 213 -0.55 30.16 10.06
CA SER A 213 -1.44 30.48 11.18
C SER A 213 -0.68 30.53 12.51
N GLU A 214 -0.91 31.57 13.31
CA GLU A 214 -0.35 31.63 14.66
C GLU A 214 -1.12 30.71 15.62
N TYR A 215 -0.42 29.80 16.29
CA TYR A 215 -0.96 28.96 17.35
C TYR A 215 0.05 28.77 18.50
N ASP A 216 -0.46 28.53 19.70
CA ASP A 216 0.38 28.17 20.84
C ASP A 216 0.96 26.76 20.63
N ARG A 217 2.29 26.62 20.63
CA ARG A 217 2.96 25.31 20.52
C ARG A 217 2.65 24.37 21.69
N LYS A 218 2.12 24.89 22.79
CA LYS A 218 1.64 24.12 23.96
C LYS A 218 0.13 23.86 23.89
N MET A 219 -0.53 24.22 22.79
CA MET A 219 -1.95 23.96 22.61
C MET A 219 -2.23 22.46 22.72
N GLU A 220 -3.22 22.12 23.53
CA GLU A 220 -3.69 20.75 23.69
C GLU A 220 -4.27 20.21 22.37
N PHE A 221 -4.26 18.88 22.24
CA PHE A 221 -4.66 18.18 21.03
C PHE A 221 -6.07 18.54 20.49
N SER A 222 -7.09 18.52 21.36
CA SER A 222 -8.47 18.78 20.92
C SER A 222 -8.66 20.21 20.39
N PRO A 223 -8.18 21.27 21.07
CA PRO A 223 -8.16 22.62 20.52
C PRO A 223 -7.39 22.76 19.20
N LEU A 224 -6.24 22.10 19.07
CA LEU A 224 -5.39 22.18 17.88
C LEU A 224 -6.11 21.71 16.62
N LEU A 225 -6.75 20.54 16.67
CA LEU A 225 -7.49 20.00 15.52
C LEU A 225 -8.73 20.82 15.17
N LYS A 226 -9.40 21.40 16.17
CA LYS A 226 -10.52 22.32 15.93
C LYS A 226 -10.07 23.60 15.22
N LEU A 227 -8.87 24.09 15.52
CA LEU A 227 -8.31 25.24 14.82
C LEU A 227 -8.06 24.92 13.35
N VAL A 228 -7.44 23.78 13.03
CA VAL A 228 -7.25 23.33 11.64
C VAL A 228 -8.58 23.21 10.91
N MET A 229 -9.57 22.54 11.50
CA MET A 229 -10.90 22.41 10.88
C MET A 229 -11.54 23.78 10.64
N LYS A 230 -11.31 24.76 11.53
CA LYS A 230 -11.79 26.13 11.33
C LYS A 230 -11.07 26.83 10.18
N GLU A 231 -9.75 26.81 10.12
CA GLU A 231 -8.96 27.43 9.04
C GLU A 231 -9.28 26.80 7.67
N LEU A 232 -9.52 25.49 7.64
CA LEU A 232 -9.96 24.77 6.44
C LEU A 232 -11.45 24.95 6.13
N GLY A 233 -12.22 25.73 6.92
CA GLY A 233 -13.64 25.96 6.69
C GLY A 233 -14.51 24.70 6.86
N LEU A 234 -14.02 23.70 7.57
CA LEU A 234 -14.65 22.41 7.87
C LEU A 234 -15.47 22.46 9.18
N THR A 235 -16.31 23.49 9.32
CA THR A 235 -17.18 23.64 10.50
C THR A 235 -18.63 23.51 10.11
N ALA A 236 -19.48 23.07 11.05
CA ALA A 236 -20.92 22.96 10.80
C ALA A 236 -21.56 24.32 10.41
N ASN A 237 -20.91 25.44 10.71
CA ASN A 237 -21.44 26.78 10.46
C ASN A 237 -21.10 27.33 9.08
N THR A 238 -20.17 26.71 8.34
CA THR A 238 -19.81 27.11 6.98
C THR A 238 -20.67 26.45 5.90
N GLN A 239 -21.64 25.62 6.28
CA GLN A 239 -22.48 24.85 5.35
C GLN A 239 -23.81 25.54 5.07
N GLU A 240 -24.31 25.45 3.83
CA GLU A 240 -25.63 25.97 3.40
C GLU A 240 -26.78 25.12 3.95
N LYS A 241 -27.26 25.44 5.16
CA LYS A 241 -28.28 24.66 5.88
C LYS A 241 -29.68 24.80 5.30
N GLU A 242 -29.87 25.68 4.33
CA GLU A 242 -31.11 25.84 3.56
C GLU A 242 -31.36 24.62 2.67
N GLN A 243 -30.29 23.99 2.17
CA GLN A 243 -30.36 22.75 1.39
C GLN A 243 -30.25 21.52 2.29
N GLU A 244 -30.93 20.44 1.91
CA GLU A 244 -30.88 19.18 2.69
C GLU A 244 -29.46 18.58 2.71
N SER A 245 -28.72 18.72 1.60
CA SER A 245 -27.31 18.35 1.50
C SER A 245 -26.43 19.09 2.52
N GLY A 246 -26.62 20.40 2.68
CA GLY A 246 -25.83 21.19 3.63
C GLY A 246 -26.17 20.91 5.10
N LYS A 247 -27.42 20.54 5.42
CA LYS A 247 -27.76 20.03 6.76
C LYS A 247 -27.05 18.71 7.07
N ILE A 248 -27.03 17.79 6.10
CA ILE A 248 -26.35 16.50 6.23
C ILE A 248 -24.83 16.73 6.41
N ALA A 249 -24.22 17.58 5.58
CA ALA A 249 -22.81 17.94 5.67
C ALA A 249 -22.48 18.58 7.03
N ALA A 250 -23.30 19.52 7.52
CA ALA A 250 -23.10 20.14 8.82
C ALA A 250 -23.13 19.12 9.97
N LYS A 251 -24.00 18.10 9.88
CA LYS A 251 -24.07 17.01 10.87
C LYS A 251 -22.83 16.12 10.83
N ILE A 252 -22.34 15.77 9.64
CA ILE A 252 -21.11 14.99 9.46
C ILE A 252 -19.90 15.76 10.02
N LEU A 253 -19.75 17.04 9.67
CA LEU A 253 -18.67 17.89 10.18
C LEU A 253 -18.77 18.12 11.69
N GLY A 254 -19.98 18.20 12.25
CA GLY A 254 -20.20 18.25 13.69
C GLY A 254 -19.66 17.01 14.41
N ASN A 255 -19.93 15.82 13.85
CA ASN A 255 -19.39 14.57 14.38
C ASN A 255 -17.86 14.50 14.21
N LEU A 256 -17.34 14.94 13.07
CA LEU A 256 -15.90 15.02 12.81
C LEU A 256 -15.19 15.88 13.86
N ASN A 257 -15.75 17.04 14.21
CA ASN A 257 -15.24 17.95 15.25
C ASN A 257 -15.24 17.35 16.67
N ALA A 258 -16.04 16.31 16.93
CA ALA A 258 -16.08 15.61 18.21
C ALA A 258 -15.00 14.53 18.34
N ILE A 259 -14.51 13.99 17.22
CA ILE A 259 -13.54 12.89 17.20
C ILE A 259 -12.23 13.24 17.92
N PRO A 260 -11.62 14.45 17.76
CA PRO A 260 -10.40 14.80 18.50
C PRO A 260 -10.53 14.61 20.01
N GLN A 261 -11.68 15.01 20.57
CA GLN A 261 -11.94 14.86 22.00
C GLN A 261 -12.04 13.38 22.40
N SER A 262 -12.85 12.61 21.67
CA SER A 262 -13.01 11.17 21.91
C SER A 262 -11.70 10.41 21.75
N MET A 263 -10.85 10.81 20.81
CA MET A 263 -9.53 10.20 20.59
C MET A 263 -8.56 10.52 21.74
N ALA A 264 -8.57 11.76 22.24
CA ALA A 264 -7.78 12.14 23.42
C ALA A 264 -8.17 11.31 24.65
N GLU A 265 -9.46 11.15 24.89
CA GLU A 265 -9.98 10.35 26.00
C GLU A 265 -9.62 8.87 25.85
N LEU A 266 -9.81 8.30 24.66
CA LEU A 266 -9.43 6.92 24.35
C LEU A 266 -7.93 6.68 24.60
N ARG A 267 -7.07 7.59 24.12
CA ARG A 267 -5.62 7.51 24.33
C ARG A 267 -5.25 7.68 25.79
N ASN A 268 -5.89 8.57 26.54
CA ASN A 268 -5.56 8.79 27.95
C ASN A 268 -5.85 7.56 28.81
N ILE A 269 -6.93 6.84 28.50
CA ILE A 269 -7.32 5.64 29.27
C ILE A 269 -6.53 4.42 28.79
N PHE A 270 -6.38 4.25 27.47
CA PHE A 270 -5.89 2.99 26.90
C PHE A 270 -4.54 3.09 26.19
N GLY A 271 -4.08 4.28 25.81
CA GLY A 271 -2.78 4.50 25.16
C GLY A 271 -1.57 4.25 26.08
N ASP A 272 -0.38 4.45 25.54
CA ASP A 272 0.92 4.23 26.20
C ASP A 272 1.49 5.47 26.93
N GLY A 273 0.76 6.59 26.90
CA GLY A 273 1.24 7.90 27.34
C GLY A 273 1.54 8.10 28.82
N HIS A 274 1.09 7.19 29.70
CA HIS A 274 1.30 7.26 31.14
C HIS A 274 1.52 5.86 31.73
N GLY A 275 2.31 5.79 32.81
CA GLY A 275 2.58 4.55 33.54
C GLY A 275 1.28 3.88 33.99
N LYS A 276 1.16 2.58 33.75
CA LYS A 276 -0.10 1.85 33.95
C LYS A 276 -0.10 1.16 35.31
N ALA A 277 -1.23 1.21 36.01
CA ALA A 277 -1.43 0.42 37.23
C ALA A 277 -1.37 -1.08 36.92
N LYS A 278 -1.04 -1.91 37.91
CA LYS A 278 -0.99 -3.39 37.78
C LYS A 278 -2.29 -4.03 37.25
N THR A 279 -3.41 -3.31 37.31
CA THR A 279 -4.75 -3.75 36.89
C THR A 279 -5.13 -3.32 35.47
N PHE A 280 -4.20 -2.74 34.69
CA PHE A 280 -4.52 -2.25 33.36
C PHE A 280 -4.92 -3.38 32.41
N VAL A 281 -6.06 -3.22 31.74
CA VAL A 281 -6.56 -4.13 30.71
C VAL A 281 -6.43 -3.44 29.35
N SER A 282 -5.71 -4.07 28.43
CA SER A 282 -5.57 -3.59 27.05
C SER A 282 -6.91 -3.66 26.32
N LEU A 283 -7.18 -2.70 25.44
CA LEU A 283 -8.32 -2.79 24.53
C LEU A 283 -8.13 -3.96 23.56
N PRO A 284 -9.23 -4.65 23.17
CA PRO A 284 -9.20 -5.60 22.07
C PRO A 284 -8.67 -4.95 20.77
N PRO A 285 -7.89 -5.66 19.94
CA PRO A 285 -7.31 -5.13 18.69
C PRO A 285 -8.29 -4.43 17.75
N ARG A 286 -9.56 -4.86 17.75
CA ARG A 286 -10.62 -4.21 16.95
C ARG A 286 -10.83 -2.72 17.26
N TYR A 287 -10.58 -2.28 18.50
CA TYR A 287 -10.70 -0.87 18.86
C TYR A 287 -9.45 -0.07 18.47
N ALA A 288 -8.27 -0.70 18.48
CA ALA A 288 -7.09 -0.09 17.90
C ALA A 288 -7.24 0.07 16.38
N ARG A 289 -7.81 -0.93 15.67
CA ARG A 289 -8.18 -0.79 14.25
C ARG A 289 -9.12 0.39 14.02
N LEU A 290 -10.16 0.53 14.84
CA LEU A 290 -11.07 1.67 14.74
C LEU A 290 -10.34 3.00 14.96
N ALA A 291 -9.47 3.10 15.96
CA ALA A 291 -8.74 4.32 16.27
C ALA A 291 -7.78 4.70 15.14
N VAL A 292 -6.96 3.75 14.68
CA VAL A 292 -6.02 3.94 13.57
C VAL A 292 -6.79 4.33 12.31
N GLY A 293 -7.79 3.55 11.89
CA GLY A 293 -8.59 3.87 10.71
C GLY A 293 -9.24 5.25 10.78
N THR A 294 -9.83 5.60 11.92
CA THR A 294 -10.42 6.94 12.14
C THR A 294 -9.37 8.04 12.00
N SER A 295 -8.19 7.87 12.61
CA SER A 295 -7.11 8.87 12.55
C SER A 295 -6.58 9.06 11.13
N THR A 296 -6.34 7.97 10.40
CA THR A 296 -5.89 7.96 9.01
C THR A 296 -6.89 8.65 8.10
N THR A 297 -8.19 8.31 8.19
CA THR A 297 -9.22 8.94 7.37
C THR A 297 -9.33 10.44 7.61
N ILE A 298 -9.25 10.89 8.87
CA ILE A 298 -9.29 12.32 9.20
C ILE A 298 -8.06 13.04 8.66
N VAL A 299 -6.87 12.49 8.88
CA VAL A 299 -5.61 13.08 8.41
C VAL A 299 -5.63 13.22 6.89
N TYR A 300 -6.09 12.18 6.19
CA TYR A 300 -6.24 12.19 4.73
C TYR A 300 -7.22 13.29 4.29
N PHE A 301 -8.40 13.35 4.90
CA PHE A 301 -9.42 14.33 4.54
C PHE A 301 -8.97 15.79 4.79
N LEU A 302 -8.32 16.04 5.93
CA LEU A 302 -7.79 17.38 6.25
C LEU A 302 -6.70 17.80 5.25
N TRP A 303 -5.81 16.87 4.91
CA TRP A 303 -4.72 17.14 3.97
C TRP A 303 -5.20 17.37 2.55
N GLU A 304 -6.11 16.51 2.06
CA GLU A 304 -6.75 16.67 0.75
C GLU A 304 -7.48 18.02 0.65
N THR A 305 -8.25 18.38 1.68
CA THR A 305 -8.92 19.70 1.74
C THR A 305 -7.92 20.85 1.71
N TYR A 306 -6.80 20.71 2.42
CA TYR A 306 -5.74 21.71 2.44
C TYR A 306 -5.11 21.87 1.05
N GLN A 307 -4.74 20.76 0.40
CA GLN A 307 -4.18 20.73 -0.94
C GLN A 307 -5.15 21.32 -1.96
N ASP A 308 -6.43 20.97 -1.93
CA ASP A 308 -7.44 21.51 -2.86
C ASP A 308 -7.59 23.03 -2.75
N LYS A 309 -7.41 23.59 -1.54
CA LYS A 309 -7.46 25.05 -1.33
C LYS A 309 -6.20 25.79 -1.74
N HIS A 310 -5.05 25.12 -1.79
CA HIS A 310 -3.73 25.73 -2.02
C HIS A 310 -3.07 25.26 -3.31
N SER A 311 -3.68 24.32 -4.03
CA SER A 311 -3.31 23.96 -5.39
C SER A 311 -3.73 25.12 -6.29
N VAL A 312 -2.74 25.92 -6.67
CA VAL A 312 -2.87 26.95 -7.70
C VAL A 312 -3.15 26.22 -9.02
N PHE A 313 -4.39 26.31 -9.49
CA PHE A 313 -4.65 26.36 -10.92
C PHE A 313 -4.58 27.83 -11.37
#